data_AF-A0A960TS06-F1
#
_entry.id   AF-A0A960TS06-F1
#
_cell.length_a   1.000
_cell.length_b   1.000
_cell.length_c   1.000
_cell.angle_alpha   90.00
_cell.angle_beta   90.00
_cell.angle_gamma   90.00
#
_symmetry.space_group_name_H-M   'P 1'
#
loop_
_entity.id
_entity.type
_entity.pdbx_description
1 polymer ?
#
loop_
_entity_poly.entity_id
_entity_poly.type
_entity_poly.pdbx_seq_one_letter_code
_entity_poly.pdbx_strand_id
1 'polypeptide(L)'
;MFEALLHALAAAAASLIAVPLVVRLLARHQVIDTPNERSSHTRPVPRGGGIGLLLPFAAGTAILLLDPLRGDAFAGALLLGVTGMAVIGFIDDLKTLPPLPRLIAEGV
;
A
#
# COMPACT_ATOMS: atom_id res chain seq x y z
N MET A 1 6.24 -22.41 -4.55
CA MET A 1 7.27 -21.41 -4.88
C MET A 1 7.01 -20.71 -6.21
N PHE A 2 6.80 -21.46 -7.32
CA PHE A 2 6.52 -20.86 -8.64
C PHE A 2 5.24 -19.98 -8.68
N GLU A 3 4.12 -20.47 -8.15
CA GLU A 3 2.85 -19.70 -8.11
C GLU A 3 2.98 -18.38 -7.33
N ALA A 4 3.69 -18.40 -6.20
CA ALA A 4 3.93 -17.20 -5.40
C ALA A 4 4.79 -16.17 -6.16
N LEU A 5 5.78 -16.64 -6.93
CA LEU A 5 6.59 -15.78 -7.79
C LEU A 5 5.75 -15.17 -8.92
N LEU A 6 4.89 -15.96 -9.57
CA LEU A 6 3.98 -15.44 -10.61
C LEU A 6 3.03 -14.39 -10.06
N HIS A 7 2.45 -14.63 -8.87
CA HIS A 7 1.60 -13.67 -8.19
C HIS A 7 2.33 -12.35 -7.90
N ALA A 8 3.55 -12.43 -7.35
CA ALA A 8 4.37 -11.25 -7.07
C ALA A 8 4.73 -10.48 -8.35
N LEU A 9 5.10 -11.18 -9.43
CA LEU A 9 5.42 -10.56 -10.72
C LEU A 9 4.18 -9.92 -11.37
N ALA A 10 3.02 -10.56 -11.29
CA ALA A 10 1.77 -10.02 -11.80
C ALA A 10 1.36 -8.75 -11.04
N ALA A 11 1.46 -8.77 -9.70
CA ALA A 11 1.20 -7.59 -8.87
C ALA A 11 2.19 -6.45 -9.17
N ALA A 12 3.48 -6.76 -9.34
CA ALA A 12 4.49 -5.78 -9.71
C ALA A 12 4.22 -5.16 -11.10
N ALA A 13 3.89 -5.98 -12.10
CA ALA A 13 3.56 -5.51 -13.44
C ALA A 13 2.31 -4.62 -13.45
N ALA A 14 1.26 -5.03 -12.74
CA ALA A 14 0.04 -4.22 -12.59
C ALA A 14 0.32 -2.89 -11.85
N SER A 15 1.26 -2.89 -10.89
CA SER A 15 1.68 -1.69 -10.17
C SER A 15 2.35 -0.65 -11.06
N LEU A 16 3.05 -1.07 -12.13
CA LEU A 16 3.64 -0.14 -13.11
C LEU A 16 2.58 0.75 -13.77
N ILE A 17 1.33 0.28 -13.85
CA ILE A 17 0.20 1.04 -14.38
C ILE A 17 -0.59 1.70 -13.26
N ALA A 18 -0.85 0.99 -12.15
CA ALA A 18 -1.67 1.49 -11.06
C ALA A 18 -1.03 2.70 -10.35
N VAL A 19 0.27 2.67 -10.08
CA VAL A 19 1.00 3.77 -9.41
C VAL A 19 0.84 5.10 -10.14
N PRO A 20 1.18 5.25 -11.44
CA PRO A 20 1.03 6.55 -12.11
C PRO A 20 -0.43 7.01 -12.20
N LEU A 21 -1.40 6.10 -12.28
CA LEU A 21 -2.83 6.46 -12.26
C LEU A 21 -3.25 7.03 -10.89
N VAL A 22 -2.86 6.34 -9.82
CA VAL A 22 -3.12 6.76 -8.44
C VAL A 22 -2.44 8.09 -8.15
N VAL A 23 -1.17 8.27 -8.53
CA VAL A 23 -0.44 9.53 -8.36
C VAL A 23 -1.13 10.69 -9.09
N ARG A 24 -1.61 10.47 -10.32
CA ARG A 24 -2.38 11.48 -11.07
C ARG A 24 -3.70 11.83 -10.36
N LEU A 25 -4.39 10.84 -9.81
CA LEU A 25 -5.64 11.03 -9.08
C LEU A 25 -5.40 11.84 -7.79
N LEU A 26 -4.38 11.47 -7.01
CA LEU A 26 -3.99 12.17 -5.78
C LEU A 26 -3.60 13.64 -6.06
N ALA A 27 -2.84 13.87 -7.14
CA ALA A 27 -2.51 15.22 -7.58
C ALA A 27 -3.76 16.05 -7.93
N ARG A 28 -4.73 15.45 -8.63
CA ARG A 28 -6.01 16.11 -8.96
C ARG A 28 -6.83 16.47 -7.71
N HIS A 29 -6.77 15.65 -6.66
CA HIS A 29 -7.46 15.89 -5.40
C HIS A 29 -6.63 16.71 -4.39
N GLN A 30 -5.48 17.27 -4.80
CA GLN A 30 -4.60 18.07 -3.93
C GLN A 30 -4.13 17.32 -2.66
N VAL A 31 -4.00 16.00 -2.75
CA VAL A 31 -3.38 15.18 -1.70
C VAL A 31 -1.86 15.27 -1.88
N ILE A 32 -1.27 16.35 -1.38
CA ILE A 32 0.12 16.75 -1.63
C ILE A 32 0.91 16.80 -0.32
N ASP A 33 2.13 16.26 -0.34
CA ASP A 33 3.14 16.47 0.69
C ASP A 33 4.01 17.68 0.33
N THR A 34 4.07 18.66 1.24
CA THR A 34 4.85 19.89 1.05
C THR A 34 6.22 19.73 1.72
N PRO A 35 7.33 20.11 1.04
CA PRO A 35 8.66 20.07 1.65
C PRO A 35 8.72 20.78 3.00
N ASN A 36 9.39 20.16 3.95
CA ASN A 36 9.69 20.69 5.27
C ASN A 36 11.17 20.46 5.61
N GLU A 37 11.62 20.89 6.79
CA GLU A 37 13.02 20.78 7.24
C GLU A 37 13.57 19.34 7.26
N ARG A 38 12.70 18.32 7.23
CA ARG A 38 13.06 16.90 7.21
C ARG A 38 12.86 16.25 5.85
N SER A 39 12.29 16.95 4.87
CA SER A 39 11.98 16.39 3.56
C SER A 39 13.21 16.35 2.67
N SER A 40 13.38 15.25 1.92
CA SER A 40 14.37 15.15 0.84
C SER A 40 13.88 15.76 -0.47
N HIS A 41 12.61 16.15 -0.55
CA HIS A 41 12.04 16.75 -1.75
C HIS A 41 12.20 18.27 -1.74
N THR A 42 12.51 18.84 -2.91
CA THR A 42 12.57 20.29 -3.12
C THR A 42 11.28 20.87 -3.70
N ARG A 43 10.33 20.02 -4.07
CA ARG A 43 9.03 20.40 -4.65
C ARG A 43 7.91 19.59 -4.03
N PRO A 44 6.66 20.11 -3.99
CA PRO A 44 5.51 19.36 -3.53
C PRO A 44 5.28 18.11 -4.38
N VAL A 45 4.99 16.97 -3.74
CA VAL A 45 4.76 15.68 -4.40
C VAL A 45 3.45 15.05 -3.90
N PRO A 46 2.70 14.28 -4.72
CA PRO A 46 1.49 13.61 -4.25
C PRO A 46 1.77 12.62 -3.11
N ARG A 47 1.00 12.70 -2.03
CA ARG A 47 1.10 11.81 -0.86
C ARG A 47 0.20 10.58 -1.06
N GLY A 48 0.70 9.39 -0.73
CA GLY A 48 -0.08 8.15 -0.81
C GLY A 48 0.15 7.28 -2.06
N GLY A 49 1.28 7.45 -2.75
CA GLY A 49 1.63 6.60 -3.91
C GLY A 49 1.62 5.09 -3.62
N GLY A 50 1.84 4.70 -2.35
CA GLY A 50 1.74 3.31 -1.88
C GLY A 50 0.38 2.66 -2.13
N ILE A 51 -0.71 3.42 -2.27
CA ILE A 51 -2.04 2.90 -2.66
C ILE A 51 -1.96 2.21 -4.03
N GLY A 52 -1.15 2.73 -4.96
CA GLY A 52 -0.94 2.12 -6.27
C GLY A 52 -0.17 0.80 -6.24
N LEU A 53 0.58 0.53 -5.17
CA LEU A 53 1.22 -0.77 -4.92
C LEU A 53 0.29 -1.74 -4.18
N LEU A 54 -0.46 -1.21 -3.20
CA LEU A 54 -1.39 -2.01 -2.40
C LEU A 54 -2.52 -2.59 -3.25
N LEU A 55 -3.13 -1.79 -4.13
CA LEU A 55 -4.32 -2.21 -4.87
C LEU A 55 -4.11 -3.47 -5.72
N PRO A 56 -3.07 -3.58 -6.57
CA PRO A 56 -2.84 -4.80 -7.34
C PRO A 56 -2.52 -6.02 -6.47
N PHE A 57 -1.70 -5.83 -5.43
CA PHE A 57 -1.38 -6.90 -4.49
C PHE A 57 -2.62 -7.41 -3.75
N ALA A 58 -3.44 -6.50 -3.24
CA ALA A 58 -4.65 -6.82 -2.49
C ALA A 58 -5.68 -7.51 -3.39
N ALA A 59 -5.89 -6.99 -4.62
CA ALA A 59 -6.81 -7.58 -5.59
C ALA A 59 -6.40 -9.00 -5.98
N GLY A 60 -5.12 -9.22 -6.33
CA GLY A 60 -4.66 -10.55 -6.69
C GLY A 60 -4.74 -11.53 -5.51
N THR A 61 -4.39 -11.09 -4.30
CA THR A 61 -4.46 -11.94 -3.10
C THR A 61 -5.90 -12.28 -2.75
N ALA A 62 -6.84 -11.33 -2.90
CA ALA A 62 -8.27 -11.58 -2.75
C ALA A 62 -8.79 -12.60 -3.78
N ILE A 63 -8.35 -12.52 -5.04
CA ILE A 63 -8.69 -13.51 -6.07
C ILE A 63 -8.18 -14.90 -5.70
N LEU A 64 -6.94 -15.02 -5.21
CA LEU A 64 -6.39 -16.29 -4.75
C LEU A 64 -7.18 -16.90 -3.59
N LEU A 65 -7.68 -16.07 -2.67
CA LEU A 65 -8.50 -16.52 -1.54
C LEU A 65 -9.87 -17.09 -1.96
N LEU A 66 -10.35 -16.75 -3.16
CA LEU A 66 -11.60 -17.30 -3.70
C LEU A 66 -11.40 -18.69 -4.34
N ASP A 67 -10.15 -19.11 -4.60
CA ASP A 67 -9.83 -20.43 -5.13
C ASP A 67 -9.76 -21.46 -3.99
N PRO A 68 -10.67 -22.45 -3.91
CA PRO A 68 -10.70 -23.44 -2.82
C PRO A 68 -9.44 -24.32 -2.75
N LEU A 69 -8.66 -24.41 -3.83
CA LEU A 69 -7.44 -25.22 -3.90
C LEU A 69 -6.19 -24.42 -3.54
N ARG A 70 -6.25 -23.09 -3.54
CA ARG A 70 -5.09 -22.20 -3.41
C ARG A 70 -5.22 -21.18 -2.27
N GLY A 71 -6.44 -20.86 -1.85
CA GLY A 71 -6.71 -19.97 -0.73
C GLY A 71 -6.31 -20.64 0.59
N ASP A 72 -5.46 -19.97 1.36
CA ASP A 72 -5.06 -20.43 2.68
C ASP A 72 -5.16 -19.30 3.72
N ALA A 73 -5.13 -19.70 5.01
CA ALA A 73 -5.22 -18.77 6.12
C ALA A 73 -4.03 -17.78 6.15
N PHE A 74 -2.88 -18.17 5.62
CA PHE A 74 -1.70 -17.33 5.58
C PHE A 74 -1.88 -16.16 4.61
N ALA A 75 -2.37 -16.39 3.39
CA ALA A 75 -2.71 -15.34 2.43
C ALA A 75 -3.76 -14.38 2.99
N GLY A 76 -4.74 -14.89 3.74
CA GLY A 76 -5.74 -14.07 4.44
C GLY A 76 -5.12 -13.17 5.51
N ALA A 77 -4.26 -13.74 6.36
CA ALA A 77 -3.54 -12.99 7.39
C ALA A 77 -2.59 -11.95 6.78
N LEU A 78 -1.90 -12.30 5.69
CA LEU A 78 -1.02 -11.40 4.96
C LEU A 78 -1.78 -10.22 4.37
N LEU A 79 -2.92 -10.47 3.72
CA LEU A 79 -3.77 -9.42 3.15
C LEU A 79 -4.27 -8.47 4.25
N LEU A 80 -4.73 -9.02 5.38
CA LEU A 80 -5.19 -8.24 6.53
C LEU A 80 -4.05 -7.38 7.10
N GLY A 81 -2.88 -7.97 7.35
CA GLY A 81 -1.73 -7.27 7.92
C GLY A 81 -1.21 -6.16 7.03
N VAL A 82 -0.98 -6.45 5.73
CA VAL A 82 -0.50 -5.45 4.77
C VAL A 82 -1.49 -4.31 4.60
N THR A 83 -2.79 -4.62 4.50
CA THR A 83 -3.83 -3.59 4.38
C THR A 83 -3.93 -2.75 5.66
N GLY A 84 -3.88 -3.37 6.84
CA GLY A 84 -3.89 -2.68 8.12
C GLY A 84 -2.71 -1.71 8.26
N MET A 85 -1.50 -2.19 7.96
CA MET A 85 -0.29 -1.36 7.97
C MET A 85 -0.38 -0.20 6.98
N ALA A 86 -0.87 -0.45 5.76
CA ALA A 86 -1.04 0.60 4.76
C ALA A 86 -2.07 1.67 5.19
N VAL A 87 -3.17 1.26 5.82
CA VAL A 87 -4.17 2.20 6.36
C VAL A 87 -3.57 3.04 7.47
N ILE A 88 -2.86 2.42 8.42
CA ILE A 88 -2.27 3.14 9.55
C ILE A 88 -1.19 4.10 9.07
N GLY A 89 -0.29 3.66 8.19
CA GLY A 89 0.73 4.51 7.58
C GLY A 89 0.12 5.67 6.79
N PHE A 90 -0.97 5.44 6.06
CA PHE A 90 -1.66 6.50 5.34
C PHE A 90 -2.36 7.51 6.27
N ILE A 91 -2.94 7.05 7.39
CA ILE A 91 -3.51 7.95 8.40
C ILE A 91 -2.41 8.77 9.08
N ASP A 92 -1.28 8.15 9.42
CA ASP A 92 -0.11 8.84 9.99
C ASP A 92 0.39 9.93 9.03
N ASP A 93 0.50 9.59 7.75
CA ASP A 93 0.80 10.54 6.68
C ASP A 93 -0.17 11.73 6.66
N LEU A 94 -1.48 11.51 6.83
CA LEU A 94 -2.45 12.61 6.75
C LEU A 94 -2.54 13.46 8.02
N LYS A 95 -2.38 12.86 9.20
CA LYS A 95 -2.73 13.50 10.48
C LYS A 95 -1.58 13.62 11.47
N THR A 96 -0.41 13.04 11.19
CA THR A 96 0.72 12.90 12.12
C THR A 96 0.25 12.32 13.45
N LEU A 97 0.13 10.98 13.52
CA LEU A 97 -0.35 10.30 14.72
C LEU A 97 0.64 10.43 15.89
N PRO A 98 0.17 10.40 17.15
CA PRO A 98 1.08 10.32 18.29
C PRO A 98 1.87 9.00 18.26
N PRO A 99 3.05 8.92 18.89
CA PRO A 99 3.94 7.75 18.79
C PRO A 99 3.31 6.42 19.21
N LEU A 100 2.34 6.43 20.12
CA LEU A 100 1.79 5.23 20.74
C LEU A 100 0.91 4.38 19.80
N PRO A 101 -0.10 4.93 19.08
CA PRO A 101 -0.81 4.20 18.02
C PRO A 101 0.11 3.62 16.94
N ARG A 102 1.15 4.36 16.56
CA ARG A 102 2.14 3.90 15.58
C ARG A 102 2.94 2.72 16.11
N LEU A 103 3.42 2.79 17.35
CA LEU A 103 4.15 1.68 17.98
C LEU A 103 3.28 0.43 18.16
N ILE A 104 1.98 0.57 18.47
CA ILE A 104 1.09 -0.60 18.61
C ILE A 104 0.79 -1.24 17.25
N ALA A 105 0.66 -0.42 16.21
CA ALA A 105 0.41 -0.89 14.85
C ALA A 105 1.63 -1.55 14.20
N GLU A 106 2.80 -0.93 14.35
CA GLU A 106 4.06 -1.34 13.74
C GLU A 106 4.86 -2.31 14.63
N GLY A 107 4.50 -2.41 15.91
CA GLY A 107 5.25 -3.12 16.95
C GLY A 107 5.06 -4.63 16.91
N VAL A 108 6.01 -5.27 16.22
CA VAL A 108 6.83 -6.35 16.80
C VAL A 108 7.94 -5.71 17.62
#